data_AF-A0A154QKZ8-F1
#
_entry.id   AF-A0A154QKZ8-F1
#
_cell.length_a   1.000
_cell.length_b   1.000
_cell.length_c   1.000
_cell.angle_alpha   90.00
_cell.angle_beta   90.00
_cell.angle_gamma   90.00
#
_symmetry.space_group_name_H-M   'P 1'
#
loop_
_entity.id
_entity.type
_entity.pdbx_description
1 polymer ?
#
loop_
_entity_poly.entity_id
_entity_poly.type
_entity_poly.pdbx_seq_one_letter_code
_entity_poly.pdbx_strand_id
1 'polypeptide(L)'
;MMAAFVSFSASAADSRAVHVTDGLGYAIPRGSPVQFVSLGEYGVGLFRGRFVVSGTYHYGYSSNDPEADSDYGLLELYFIPDEETANHLPYWKQRGHVHEIRFRNDKDFVKALISPKTLRELKQRTILSVSGKAVVIAADYRVSVECDYPTYSASFVAIERPEAPLVSHAPVEPGGC
;
A
#
# COMPACT_ATOMS: atom_id res chain seq x y z
N MET A 1 -40.27 15.63 -27.63
CA MET A 1 -38.89 15.90 -27.18
C MET A 1 -38.32 14.56 -26.72
N MET A 2 -37.55 13.87 -27.56
CA MET A 2 -36.95 12.56 -27.23
C MET A 2 -35.61 12.79 -26.56
N ALA A 3 -35.45 12.33 -25.32
CA ALA A 3 -34.17 12.28 -24.64
C ALA A 3 -33.42 11.02 -25.10
N ALA A 4 -32.29 11.21 -25.78
CA ALA A 4 -31.36 10.13 -26.08
C ALA A 4 -30.51 9.85 -24.83
N PHE A 5 -30.68 8.67 -24.24
CA PHE A 5 -29.78 8.17 -23.20
C PHE A 5 -28.50 7.69 -23.87
N VAL A 6 -27.42 8.47 -23.75
CA VAL A 6 -26.08 8.02 -24.13
C VAL A 6 -25.60 7.10 -23.01
N SER A 7 -25.66 5.78 -23.25
CA SER A 7 -25.00 4.80 -22.39
C SER A 7 -23.51 4.84 -22.69
N PHE A 8 -22.72 5.32 -21.74
CA PHE A 8 -21.27 5.12 -21.77
C PHE A 8 -20.98 3.73 -21.20
N SER A 9 -20.80 2.75 -22.09
CA SER A 9 -20.08 1.54 -21.72
C SER A 9 -18.63 1.94 -21.49
N ALA A 10 -18.22 2.00 -20.22
CA ALA A 10 -16.80 2.04 -19.86
C ALA A 10 -16.19 0.71 -20.32
N SER A 11 -15.71 0.68 -21.56
CA SER A 11 -14.85 -0.38 -22.07
C SER A 11 -13.62 -0.44 -21.15
N ALA A 12 -13.31 -1.63 -20.66
CA ALA A 12 -12.05 -1.96 -19.99
C ALA A 12 -10.87 -1.87 -20.98
N ALA A 13 -10.65 -0.67 -21.53
CA ALA A 13 -9.65 -0.36 -22.52
C ALA A 13 -8.50 0.42 -21.90
N ASP A 14 -7.29 -0.04 -22.23
CA ASP A 14 -5.98 0.56 -21.98
C ASP A 14 -5.28 0.23 -20.66
N SER A 15 -5.03 -1.06 -20.41
CA SER A 15 -3.87 -1.46 -19.60
C SER A 15 -2.81 -2.14 -20.48
N ARG A 16 -1.54 -1.75 -20.31
CA ARG A 16 -0.42 -2.50 -20.91
C ARG A 16 -0.21 -3.74 -20.07
N ALA A 17 -0.27 -4.92 -20.72
CA ALA A 17 0.06 -6.17 -20.06
C ALA A 17 1.57 -6.44 -20.13
N VAL A 18 2.15 -6.89 -19.02
CA VAL A 18 3.47 -7.52 -18.99
C VAL A 18 3.25 -8.99 -18.64
N HIS A 19 3.68 -9.88 -19.52
CA HIS A 19 3.59 -11.31 -19.30
C HIS A 19 4.75 -11.76 -18.41
N VAL A 20 4.40 -12.45 -17.33
CA VAL A 20 5.30 -13.27 -16.51
C VAL A 20 5.18 -14.71 -17.01
N THR A 21 6.15 -15.57 -16.68
CA THR A 21 6.08 -17.01 -16.94
C THR A 21 4.77 -17.61 -16.42
N ASP A 22 4.31 -18.70 -17.03
CA ASP A 22 3.11 -19.46 -16.62
C ASP A 22 1.76 -18.72 -16.76
N GLY A 23 1.67 -17.76 -17.67
CA GLY A 23 0.41 -17.07 -18.00
C GLY A 23 -0.02 -16.02 -16.95
N LEU A 24 0.81 -15.79 -15.93
CA LEU A 24 0.67 -14.69 -15.01
C LEU A 24 1.09 -13.38 -15.67
N GLY A 25 0.58 -12.24 -15.17
CA GLY A 25 0.95 -10.97 -15.75
C GLY A 25 0.59 -9.76 -14.92
N TYR A 26 1.31 -8.68 -15.18
CA TYR A 26 1.00 -7.37 -14.63
C TYR A 26 0.12 -6.60 -15.59
N ALA A 27 -0.90 -5.95 -15.06
CA ALA A 27 -1.63 -4.91 -15.75
C ALA A 27 -1.08 -3.55 -15.32
N ILE A 28 -0.73 -2.71 -16.28
CA ILE A 28 -0.26 -1.35 -16.06
C ILE A 28 -1.36 -0.42 -16.59
N PRO A 29 -2.17 0.21 -15.72
CA PRO A 29 -3.21 1.13 -16.15
C PRO A 29 -2.67 2.27 -17.02
N ARG A 30 -3.48 2.77 -17.95
CA ARG A 30 -3.17 3.99 -18.68
C ARG A 30 -3.03 5.15 -17.69
N GLY A 31 -2.00 5.97 -17.90
CA GLY A 31 -1.69 7.07 -16.99
C GLY A 31 -1.02 6.63 -15.69
N SER A 32 -0.60 5.37 -15.57
CA SER A 32 0.16 4.92 -14.40
C SER A 32 1.37 5.82 -14.16
N PRO A 33 1.60 6.26 -12.90
CA PRO A 33 2.69 7.18 -12.59
C PRO A 33 4.06 6.48 -12.54
N VAL A 34 4.08 5.17 -12.76
CA VAL A 34 5.28 4.34 -12.79
C VAL A 34 5.33 3.52 -14.08
N GLN A 35 6.54 3.25 -14.54
CA GLN A 35 6.82 2.51 -15.77
C GLN A 35 7.48 1.18 -15.44
N PHE A 36 7.07 0.12 -16.14
CA PHE A 36 7.72 -1.17 -16.01
C PHE A 36 9.17 -1.12 -16.50
N VAL A 37 10.07 -1.68 -15.70
CA VAL A 37 11.51 -1.75 -16.00
C VAL A 37 11.89 -3.17 -16.39
N SER A 38 11.64 -4.12 -15.49
CA SER A 38 12.08 -5.51 -15.66
C SER A 38 11.34 -6.43 -14.69
N LEU A 39 11.46 -7.73 -14.94
CA LEU A 39 11.17 -8.76 -13.94
C LEU A 39 12.43 -8.98 -13.10
N GLY A 40 12.27 -8.98 -11.78
CA GLY A 40 13.27 -9.43 -10.83
C GLY A 40 13.22 -10.94 -10.62
N GLU A 41 13.96 -11.41 -9.61
CA GLU A 41 13.88 -12.79 -9.15
C GLU A 41 12.43 -13.16 -8.78
N TYR A 42 12.07 -14.43 -8.95
CA TYR A 42 10.72 -14.95 -8.67
C TYR A 42 9.60 -14.22 -9.39
N GLY A 43 9.92 -13.55 -10.52
CA GLY A 43 8.96 -12.85 -11.34
C GLY A 43 8.53 -11.49 -10.80
N VAL A 44 9.15 -10.94 -9.75
CA VAL A 44 8.78 -9.64 -9.16
C VAL A 44 8.79 -8.53 -10.21
N GLY A 45 7.66 -7.86 -10.41
CA GLY A 45 7.56 -6.70 -11.31
C GLY A 45 8.25 -5.49 -10.71
N LEU A 46 9.29 -4.99 -11.38
CA LEU A 46 10.03 -3.80 -10.98
C LEU A 46 9.59 -2.59 -11.81
N PHE A 47 9.18 -1.52 -11.13
CA PHE A 47 8.67 -0.30 -11.76
C PHE A 47 9.48 0.91 -11.30
N ARG A 48 9.71 1.86 -12.23
CA ARG A 48 10.41 3.12 -11.98
C ARG A 48 9.46 4.28 -12.11
N GLY A 49 9.59 5.22 -11.20
CA GLY A 49 8.83 6.47 -11.17
C GLY A 49 8.80 7.01 -9.75
N ARG A 50 8.44 8.28 -9.62
CA ARG A 50 8.06 8.90 -8.34
C ARG A 50 6.61 9.30 -8.46
N PHE A 51 5.82 8.99 -7.45
CA PHE A 51 4.39 9.19 -7.50
C PHE A 51 3.86 9.64 -6.15
N VAL A 52 2.79 10.43 -6.19
CA VAL A 52 2.04 10.81 -5.01
C VAL A 52 1.03 9.72 -4.71
N VAL A 53 0.92 9.32 -3.45
CA VAL A 53 -0.08 8.39 -2.98
C VAL A 53 -0.77 8.94 -1.75
N SER A 54 -2.08 9.09 -1.85
CA SER A 54 -2.96 9.40 -0.74
C SER A 54 -3.59 8.12 -0.20
N GLY A 55 -3.89 8.11 1.09
CA GLY A 55 -4.50 6.96 1.73
C GLY A 55 -4.47 7.04 3.25
N THR A 56 -4.74 5.91 3.88
CA THR A 56 -4.75 5.75 5.34
C THR A 56 -3.63 4.81 5.76
N TYR A 57 -2.77 5.26 6.67
CA TYR A 57 -1.76 4.40 7.28
C TYR A 57 -2.27 3.83 8.59
N HIS A 58 -1.76 2.66 8.95
CA HIS A 58 -1.97 1.99 10.21
C HIS A 58 -0.62 1.52 10.74
N TYR A 59 -0.30 1.91 11.96
CA TYR A 59 0.94 1.53 12.62
C TYR A 59 0.67 1.11 14.06
N GLY A 60 1.09 -0.08 14.46
CA GLY A 60 0.84 -0.54 15.82
C GLY A 60 1.19 -2.00 16.02
N TYR A 61 0.89 -2.49 17.23
CA TYR A 61 1.13 -3.87 17.59
C TYR A 61 0.10 -4.78 16.91
N SER A 62 0.56 -5.90 16.35
CA SER A 62 -0.33 -6.93 15.78
C SER A 62 -1.06 -7.72 16.89
N SER A 63 -0.40 -7.89 18.04
CA SER A 63 -1.01 -8.46 19.25
C SER A 63 -0.49 -7.80 20.52
N ASN A 64 -1.36 -7.71 21.52
CA ASN A 64 -1.00 -7.37 22.91
C ASN A 64 -1.24 -8.53 23.89
N ASP A 65 -1.58 -9.71 23.38
CA ASP A 65 -1.69 -10.95 24.15
C ASP A 65 -0.30 -11.60 24.28
N PRO A 66 0.27 -11.71 25.50
CA PRO A 66 1.56 -12.36 25.72
C PRO A 66 1.62 -13.83 25.29
N GLU A 67 0.47 -14.50 25.18
CA GLU A 67 0.36 -15.89 24.72
C GLU A 67 0.31 -16.01 23.19
N ALA A 68 0.31 -14.89 22.46
CA ALA A 68 0.41 -14.89 20.99
C ALA A 68 1.86 -15.16 20.56
N ASP A 69 2.17 -16.41 20.24
CA ASP A 69 3.54 -16.90 19.96
C ASP A 69 4.33 -16.04 18.95
N SER A 70 3.77 -15.78 17.76
CA SER A 70 4.50 -15.10 16.68
C SER A 70 4.30 -13.58 16.66
N ASP A 71 3.15 -13.10 17.15
CA ASP A 71 2.68 -11.73 16.87
C ASP A 71 2.82 -10.80 18.07
N TYR A 72 3.17 -11.36 19.24
CA TYR A 72 3.34 -10.55 20.45
C TYR A 72 4.51 -9.57 20.31
N GLY A 73 4.19 -8.28 20.40
CA GLY A 73 5.18 -7.22 20.35
C GLY A 73 5.71 -6.90 18.95
N LEU A 74 5.19 -7.56 17.91
CA LEU A 74 5.45 -7.15 16.52
C LEU A 74 4.74 -5.84 16.22
N LEU A 75 5.48 -4.89 15.64
CA LEU A 75 4.95 -3.63 15.14
C LEU A 75 4.81 -3.72 13.63
N GLU A 76 3.61 -3.51 13.12
CA GLU A 76 3.33 -3.51 11.69
C GLU A 76 3.02 -2.10 11.19
N LEU A 77 3.41 -1.84 9.95
CA LEU A 77 3.01 -0.68 9.17
C LEU A 77 2.38 -1.17 7.87
N TYR A 78 1.14 -0.77 7.64
CA TYR A 78 0.51 -0.91 6.33
C TYR A 78 -0.16 0.40 5.90
N PHE A 79 -0.26 0.59 4.59
CA PHE A 79 -0.84 1.79 3.98
C PHE A 79 -1.90 1.38 2.97
N ILE A 80 -3.15 1.77 3.23
CA ILE A 80 -4.27 1.52 2.32
C ILE A 80 -4.38 2.74 1.40
N PRO A 81 -4.00 2.65 0.11
CA PRO A 81 -4.15 3.77 -0.80
C PRO A 81 -5.64 4.07 -1.06
N ASP A 82 -5.96 5.35 -1.27
CA ASP A 82 -7.29 5.73 -1.74
C ASP A 82 -7.57 5.09 -3.11
N GLU A 83 -8.85 4.81 -3.38
CA GLU A 83 -9.30 4.11 -4.59
C GLU A 83 -8.77 4.75 -5.89
N GLU A 84 -8.73 6.08 -5.95
CA GLU A 84 -8.18 6.81 -7.08
C GLU A 84 -6.72 6.45 -7.32
N THR A 85 -5.88 6.42 -6.28
CA THR A 85 -4.46 6.06 -6.45
C THR A 85 -4.33 4.57 -6.79
N ALA A 86 -5.06 3.70 -6.08
CA ALA A 86 -5.02 2.26 -6.26
C ALA A 86 -5.32 1.84 -7.71
N ASN A 87 -6.30 2.48 -8.35
CA ASN A 87 -6.75 2.15 -9.71
C ASN A 87 -5.75 2.54 -10.80
N HIS A 88 -4.79 3.43 -10.52
CA HIS A 88 -3.76 3.86 -11.48
C HIS A 88 -2.42 3.15 -11.31
N LEU A 89 -2.26 2.35 -10.25
CA LEU A 89 -1.01 1.61 -10.01
C LEU A 89 -0.97 0.28 -10.76
N PRO A 90 0.22 -0.19 -11.17
CA PRO A 90 0.37 -1.52 -11.75
C PRO A 90 -0.06 -2.61 -10.76
N TYR A 91 -0.74 -3.64 -11.24
CA TYR A 91 -1.29 -4.69 -10.37
C TYR A 91 -1.20 -6.07 -11.02
N TRP A 92 -1.41 -7.12 -10.22
CA TRP A 92 -1.51 -8.49 -10.74
C TRP A 92 -2.83 -8.68 -11.47
N LYS A 93 -2.77 -8.92 -12.79
CA LYS A 93 -3.97 -9.05 -13.63
C LYS A 93 -4.92 -10.15 -13.12
N GLN A 94 -4.37 -11.22 -12.56
CA GLN A 94 -5.12 -12.38 -12.08
C GLN A 94 -5.49 -12.30 -10.59
N ARG A 95 -4.88 -11.38 -9.81
CA ARG A 95 -5.02 -11.35 -8.34
C ARG A 95 -5.65 -10.06 -7.80
N GLY A 96 -6.00 -9.12 -8.69
CA GLY A 96 -6.77 -7.92 -8.35
C GLY A 96 -5.90 -6.68 -8.16
N HIS A 97 -6.57 -5.56 -7.89
CA HIS A 97 -5.95 -4.24 -7.75
C HIS A 97 -5.14 -4.11 -6.45
N VAL A 98 -4.43 -2.98 -6.34
CA VAL A 98 -3.70 -2.59 -5.13
C VAL A 98 -4.69 -2.31 -4.01
N HIS A 99 -4.54 -3.00 -2.87
CA HIS A 99 -5.37 -2.81 -1.67
C HIS A 99 -4.52 -2.34 -0.47
N GLU A 100 -3.21 -2.59 -0.51
CA GLU A 100 -2.25 -2.20 0.50
C GLU A 100 -0.91 -1.90 -0.19
N ILE A 101 -0.13 -0.96 0.35
CA ILE A 101 1.26 -0.72 -0.02
C ILE A 101 2.14 -0.85 1.23
N ARG A 102 3.13 -1.74 1.17
CA ARG A 102 4.18 -1.86 2.19
C ARG A 102 5.37 -0.97 1.85
N PHE A 103 5.76 -0.08 2.76
CA PHE A 103 6.95 0.74 2.59
C PHE A 103 8.19 -0.02 3.08
N ARG A 104 9.14 -0.27 2.17
CA ARG A 104 10.36 -1.04 2.51
C ARG A 104 11.33 -0.30 3.44
N ASN A 105 11.17 1.02 3.56
CA ASN A 105 11.83 1.88 4.55
C ASN A 105 10.80 2.49 5.51
N ASP A 106 9.95 1.63 6.06
CA ASP A 106 8.93 1.92 7.08
C ASP A 106 9.39 2.84 8.22
N LYS A 107 10.62 2.69 8.70
CA LYS A 107 11.20 3.52 9.78
C LYS A 107 11.24 5.01 9.40
N ASP A 108 11.49 5.32 8.14
CA ASP A 108 11.54 6.72 7.66
C ASP A 108 10.13 7.29 7.56
N PHE A 109 9.17 6.48 7.08
CA PHE A 109 7.76 6.82 7.06
C PHE A 109 7.24 7.12 8.47
N VAL A 110 7.48 6.20 9.41
CA VAL A 110 7.04 6.32 10.82
C VAL A 110 7.60 7.58 11.47
N LYS A 111 8.90 7.87 11.29
CA LYS A 111 9.52 9.09 11.84
C LYS A 111 8.97 10.37 11.23
N ALA A 112 8.53 10.34 9.97
CA ALA A 112 7.99 11.50 9.29
C ALA A 112 6.53 11.80 9.69
N LEU A 113 5.72 10.78 9.97
CA LEU A 113 4.29 10.94 10.26
C LEU A 113 3.95 10.95 11.75
N ILE A 114 4.69 10.20 12.57
CA ILE A 114 4.29 9.92 13.94
C ILE A 114 5.17 10.71 14.90
N SER A 115 4.52 11.50 15.76
CA SER A 115 5.24 12.36 16.71
C SER A 115 6.11 11.55 17.68
N PRO A 116 7.25 12.09 18.16
CA PRO A 116 8.05 11.43 19.17
C PRO A 116 7.28 11.10 20.46
N LYS A 117 6.22 11.87 20.78
CA LYS A 117 5.34 11.59 21.91
C LYS A 117 4.55 10.30 21.68
N THR A 118 3.87 10.19 20.54
CA THR A 118 3.08 9.01 20.16
C THR A 118 3.96 7.76 20.04
N LEU A 119 5.18 7.88 19.51
CA LEU A 119 6.13 6.76 19.48
C LEU A 119 6.55 6.29 20.87
N ARG A 120 6.69 7.21 21.83
CA ARG A 120 6.94 6.83 23.24
C ARG A 120 5.72 6.14 23.84
N GLU A 121 4.52 6.62 23.55
CA GLU A 121 3.26 6.04 24.04
C GLU A 121 3.07 4.60 23.50
N LEU A 122 3.40 4.34 22.23
CA LEU A 122 3.46 3.00 21.64
C LEU A 122 4.52 2.14 22.34
N LYS A 123 5.76 2.64 22.49
CA LYS A 123 6.83 1.89 23.17
C LYS A 123 6.49 1.51 24.61
N GLN A 124 5.74 2.36 25.30
CA GLN A 124 5.24 2.13 26.65
C GLN A 124 3.95 1.30 26.67
N ARG A 125 3.41 0.90 25.50
CA ARG A 125 2.13 0.21 25.32
C ARG A 125 0.94 0.92 25.96
N THR A 126 1.04 2.23 26.13
CA THR A 126 -0.07 3.07 26.61
C THR A 126 -1.12 3.29 25.53
N ILE A 127 -0.68 3.27 24.27
CA ILE A 127 -1.52 3.07 23.08
C ILE A 127 -0.96 1.86 22.35
N LEU A 128 -1.81 1.18 21.58
CA LEU A 128 -1.42 -0.03 20.85
C LEU A 128 -1.31 0.20 19.35
N SER A 129 -2.01 1.20 18.82
CA SER A 129 -1.92 1.57 17.42
C SER A 129 -2.19 3.05 17.18
N VAL A 130 -1.80 3.50 16.00
CA VAL A 130 -2.06 4.82 15.45
C VAL A 130 -2.40 4.67 13.98
N SER A 131 -3.41 5.39 13.53
CA SER A 131 -3.79 5.46 12.12
C SER A 131 -4.04 6.90 11.70
N GLY A 132 -4.05 7.17 10.41
CA GLY A 132 -4.36 8.51 9.92
C GLY A 132 -4.27 8.62 8.42
N LYS A 133 -4.84 9.69 7.88
CA LYS A 133 -4.68 10.02 6.47
C LYS A 133 -3.30 10.63 6.23
N ALA A 134 -2.72 10.28 5.09
CA ALA A 134 -1.49 10.90 4.63
C ALA A 134 -1.42 10.95 3.11
N VAL A 135 -0.75 12.00 2.62
CA VAL A 135 -0.31 12.10 1.24
C VAL A 135 1.21 12.04 1.24
N VAL A 136 1.78 11.03 0.59
CA VAL A 136 3.22 10.79 0.55
C VAL A 136 3.73 10.65 -0.87
N ILE A 137 5.01 10.97 -1.05
CA ILE A 137 5.74 10.69 -2.28
C ILE A 137 6.42 9.33 -2.10
N ALA A 138 6.15 8.43 -3.03
CA ALA A 138 6.70 7.08 -3.09
C ALA A 138 7.54 6.88 -4.36
N ALA A 139 8.43 5.89 -4.33
CA ALA A 139 9.29 5.51 -5.45
C ALA A 139 9.55 3.99 -5.47
N ASP A 140 10.26 3.52 -6.49
CA ASP A 140 10.73 2.13 -6.61
C ASP A 140 9.60 1.10 -6.40
N TYR A 141 8.47 1.30 -7.08
CA TYR A 141 7.30 0.47 -6.91
C TYR A 141 7.58 -0.97 -7.37
N ARG A 142 7.08 -1.95 -6.60
CA ARG A 142 7.24 -3.37 -6.87
C ARG A 142 5.92 -4.09 -6.70
N VAL A 143 5.70 -5.07 -7.56
CA VAL A 143 4.58 -6.00 -7.49
C VAL A 143 5.14 -7.42 -7.35
N SER A 144 4.81 -8.12 -6.26
CA SER A 144 5.32 -9.46 -5.94
C SER A 144 4.21 -10.38 -5.45
N VAL A 145 4.56 -11.63 -5.16
CA VAL A 145 3.68 -12.57 -4.44
C VAL A 145 4.36 -12.94 -3.14
N GLU A 146 3.63 -12.90 -2.04
CA GLU A 146 4.04 -13.40 -0.72
C GLU A 146 2.90 -14.27 -0.19
N CYS A 147 3.20 -15.49 0.28
CA CYS A 147 2.20 -16.43 0.80
C CYS A 147 0.99 -16.67 -0.13
N ASP A 148 1.19 -16.67 -1.44
CA ASP A 148 0.11 -16.73 -2.45
C ASP A 148 -0.84 -15.52 -2.50
N TYR A 149 -0.52 -14.43 -1.82
CA TYR A 149 -1.20 -13.14 -1.92
C TYR A 149 -0.41 -12.13 -2.78
N PRO A 150 -1.10 -11.27 -3.54
CA PRO A 150 -0.44 -10.19 -4.25
C PRO A 150 0.07 -9.13 -3.28
N THR A 151 1.38 -8.88 -3.29
CA THR A 151 2.01 -7.88 -2.42
C THR A 151 2.49 -6.70 -3.25
N TYR A 152 2.22 -5.50 -2.76
CA TYR A 152 2.63 -4.25 -3.40
C TYR A 152 3.53 -3.49 -2.44
N SER A 153 4.71 -3.07 -2.92
CA SER A 153 5.65 -2.35 -2.07
C SER A 153 6.31 -1.18 -2.78
N ALA A 154 6.68 -0.17 -2.00
CA ALA A 154 7.36 1.02 -2.48
C ALA A 154 8.44 1.49 -1.48
N SER A 155 9.29 2.41 -1.91
CA SER A 155 10.14 3.20 -1.04
C SER A 155 9.40 4.50 -0.69
N PHE A 156 9.27 4.83 0.59
CA PHE A 156 8.84 6.14 1.04
C PHE A 156 9.94 7.17 0.75
N VAL A 157 9.55 8.34 0.23
CA VAL A 157 10.49 9.42 -0.10
C VAL A 157 10.26 10.66 0.75
N ALA A 158 9.01 11.13 0.85
CA ALA A 158 8.66 12.33 1.60
C ALA A 158 7.17 12.39 1.90
N ILE A 159 6.79 13.25 2.85
CA ILE A 159 5.41 13.59 3.15
C ILE A 159 5.03 14.91 2.47
N GLU A 160 3.85 14.96 1.85
CA GLU A 160 3.31 16.21 1.32
C GLU A 160 2.41 16.91 2.33
N ARG A 161 1.52 16.16 2.99
CA ARG A 161 0.60 16.68 4.01
C ARG A 161 0.29 15.60 5.07
N PRO A 162 0.78 15.75 6.31
CA PRO A 162 0.27 14.96 7.43
C PRO A 162 -1.09 15.51 7.88
N GLU A 163 -2.08 14.63 8.03
CA GLU A 163 -3.25 14.93 8.86
C GLU A 163 -3.01 14.49 10.31
N ALA A 164 -3.83 15.00 11.23
CA ALA A 164 -3.71 14.63 12.64
C ALA A 164 -3.97 13.11 12.81
N PRO A 165 -3.07 12.37 13.49
CA PRO A 165 -3.23 10.95 13.72
C PRO A 165 -4.40 10.66 14.68
N LEU A 166 -5.09 9.55 14.44
CA LEU A 166 -5.99 8.89 15.37
C LEU A 166 -5.21 7.84 16.17
N VAL A 167 -5.21 7.95 17.49
CA VAL A 167 -4.57 6.98 18.39
C VAL A 167 -5.60 5.98 18.91
N SER A 168 -5.17 4.74 19.14
CA SER A 168 -6.06 3.67 19.59
C SER A 168 -5.40 2.77 20.64
N HIS A 169 -6.23 2.26 21.54
CA HIS A 169 -5.86 1.25 22.54
C HIS A 169 -6.13 -0.19 22.07
N ALA A 170 -6.52 -0.37 20.80
CA ALA A 170 -6.62 -1.67 20.16
C ALA A 170 -5.37 -1.96 19.30
N PRO A 171 -4.95 -3.22 19.17
CA PRO A 171 -3.98 -3.64 18.15
C PRO A 171 -4.39 -3.20 16.75
N VAL A 172 -3.44 -3.14 15.82
CA VAL A 172 -3.81 -3.06 14.40
C VAL A 172 -4.36 -4.42 13.95
N GLU A 173 -5.32 -4.41 13.03
CA GLU A 173 -5.66 -5.64 12.32
C GLU A 173 -4.47 -6.01 11.42
N PRO A 174 -4.06 -7.29 11.35
CA PRO A 174 -2.96 -7.69 10.48
C PRO A 174 -3.23 -7.26 9.05
N GLY A 175 -2.29 -6.49 8.47
CA GLY A 175 -2.31 -6.18 7.04
C GLY A 175 -1.92 -7.43 6.27
N GLY A 176 -2.89 -8.08 5.62
CA GLY A 176 -2.81 -9.46 5.09
C GLY A 176 -1.42 -10.02 4.77
N CYS A 177 -1.02 -11.04 5.53
CA CYS A 177 -0.84 -12.43 5.10
C CYS A 177 -1.34 -13.33 6.24
#